data_AF-A0A7C9BPP4-F1
#
_entry.id   AF-A0A7C9BPP4-F1
#
_cell.length_a   1.000
_cell.length_b   1.000
_cell.length_c   1.000
_cell.angle_alpha   90.00
_cell.angle_beta   90.00
_cell.angle_gamma   90.00
#
_symmetry.space_group_name_H-M   'P 1'
#
loop_
_entity.id
_entity.type
_entity.pdbx_description
1 polymer ?
#
loop_
_entity_poly.entity_id
_entity_poly.type
_entity_poly.pdbx_seq_one_letter_code
_entity_poly.pdbx_strand_id
1 'polypeptide(L)'
;MPAYSNSRDSEVERLKNRINLLESDVSKLRQEVKALSMKVKSAEIPMEIFVGGTPPPSAPQVPQSTPPPTPEPEKTSHVFFLSTPNSDGSFNNSSANFSYKEGASIYKFQNFKDNKATFRIDEREASVKLALSYPDKNIDPVCDALNAFDPRARKIFTVEPGIAELTGDKWRVITKARIRYES
;
A
#
# COMPACT_ATOMS: atom_id res chain seq x y z
N MET A 1 -35.26 -30.64 29.77
CA MET A 1 -34.76 -29.65 28.79
C MET A 1 -33.24 -29.79 28.63
N PRO A 2 -32.71 -30.67 27.75
CA PRO A 2 -31.27 -30.94 27.62
C PRO A 2 -30.61 -30.50 26.28
N ALA A 3 -31.33 -29.89 25.34
CA ALA A 3 -30.85 -29.70 23.97
C ALA A 3 -29.80 -28.56 23.77
N TYR A 4 -29.66 -27.64 24.74
CA TYR A 4 -28.83 -26.44 24.56
C TYR A 4 -27.32 -26.64 24.83
N SER A 5 -26.91 -27.71 25.53
CA SER A 5 -25.48 -27.96 25.82
C SER A 5 -24.73 -28.47 24.59
N ASN A 6 -25.28 -29.48 23.91
CA ASN A 6 -24.64 -30.13 22.76
C ASN A 6 -24.32 -29.18 21.59
N SER A 7 -25.15 -28.16 21.37
CA SER A 7 -24.96 -27.23 20.25
C SER A 7 -23.71 -26.35 20.44
N ARG A 8 -23.48 -25.86 21.66
CA ARG A 8 -22.32 -25.02 21.97
C ARG A 8 -21.03 -25.83 21.90
N ASP A 9 -21.04 -27.05 22.40
CA ASP A 9 -19.88 -27.94 22.35
C ASP A 9 -19.48 -28.26 20.89
N SER A 10 -20.47 -28.44 20.00
CA SER A 10 -20.22 -28.67 18.57
C SER A 10 -19.62 -27.44 17.86
N GLU A 11 -20.01 -26.23 18.27
CA GLU A 11 -19.50 -24.99 17.70
C GLU A 11 -18.06 -24.73 18.18
N VAL A 12 -17.79 -24.95 19.46
CA VAL A 12 -16.45 -24.86 20.04
C VAL A 12 -15.49 -25.83 19.33
N GLU A 13 -15.93 -27.05 19.04
CA GLU A 13 -15.09 -28.04 18.36
C GLU A 13 -14.79 -27.65 16.91
N ARG A 14 -15.78 -27.10 16.20
CA ARG A 14 -15.56 -26.55 14.84
C ARG A 14 -14.59 -25.38 14.86
N LEU A 15 -14.71 -24.48 15.83
CA LEU A 15 -13.82 -23.33 15.97
C LEU A 15 -12.39 -23.77 16.29
N LYS A 16 -12.20 -24.74 17.18
CA LYS A 16 -10.87 -25.30 17.49
C LYS A 16 -10.22 -25.91 16.26
N ASN A 17 -10.96 -26.69 15.48
CA ASN A 17 -10.44 -27.28 14.25
C ASN A 17 -10.04 -26.22 13.22
N ARG A 18 -10.83 -25.14 13.11
CA ARG A 18 -10.50 -24.01 12.23
C ARG A 18 -9.26 -23.26 12.71
N ILE A 19 -9.07 -23.06 14.01
CA ILE A 19 -7.88 -22.43 14.58
C ILE A 19 -6.64 -23.27 14.26
N ASN A 20 -6.69 -24.58 14.51
CA ASN A 20 -5.58 -25.48 14.22
C ASN A 20 -5.20 -25.48 12.73
N LEU A 21 -6.19 -25.45 11.84
CA LEU A 21 -5.97 -25.37 10.40
C LEU A 21 -5.31 -24.05 9.99
N LEU A 22 -5.81 -22.92 10.52
CA LEU A 22 -5.25 -21.60 10.25
C LEU A 22 -3.83 -21.45 10.78
N GLU A 23 -3.54 -22.00 11.97
CA GLU A 23 -2.19 -22.00 12.56
C GLU A 23 -1.21 -22.81 11.69
N SER A 24 -1.65 -23.95 11.16
CA SER A 24 -0.89 -24.75 10.21
C SER A 24 -0.58 -23.97 8.92
N ASP A 25 -1.58 -23.32 8.33
CA ASP A 25 -1.40 -22.54 7.10
C ASP A 25 -0.45 -21.34 7.31
N VAL A 26 -0.57 -20.63 8.44
CA VAL A 26 0.33 -19.53 8.80
C VAL A 26 1.76 -20.03 8.95
N SER A 27 1.96 -21.20 9.56
CA SER A 27 3.30 -21.80 9.69
C SER A 27 3.90 -22.13 8.32
N LYS A 28 3.11 -22.74 7.42
CA LYS A 28 3.54 -23.10 6.07
C LYS A 28 3.90 -21.86 5.24
N LEU A 29 3.04 -20.85 5.22
CA LEU A 29 3.29 -19.59 4.50
C LEU A 29 4.55 -18.89 5.01
N ARG A 30 4.79 -18.88 6.32
CA ARG A 30 6.02 -18.34 6.92
C ARG A 30 7.27 -19.09 6.44
N GLN A 31 7.20 -20.41 6.32
CA GLN A 31 8.30 -21.21 5.78
C GLN A 31 8.54 -20.92 4.30
N GLU A 32 7.49 -20.80 3.48
CA GLU A 32 7.61 -20.46 2.06
C GLU A 32 8.23 -19.08 1.86
N VAL A 33 7.79 -18.06 2.60
CA VAL A 33 8.39 -16.72 2.56
C VAL A 33 9.87 -16.76 2.93
N LYS A 34 10.24 -17.52 3.97
CA LYS A 34 11.65 -17.69 4.36
C LYS A 34 12.47 -18.35 3.26
N ALA A 35 11.94 -19.40 2.63
CA ALA A 35 12.62 -20.10 1.54
C ALA A 35 12.78 -19.22 0.29
N LEU A 36 11.74 -18.44 -0.07
CA LEU A 36 11.80 -17.49 -1.18
C LEU A 36 12.79 -16.35 -0.90
N SER A 37 12.83 -15.82 0.32
CA SER A 37 13.79 -14.78 0.73
C SER A 37 15.24 -15.26 0.60
N MET A 38 15.53 -16.52 0.97
CA MET A 38 16.86 -17.10 0.78
C MET A 38 17.23 -17.22 -0.70
N LYS A 39 16.28 -17.61 -1.57
CA LYS A 39 16.50 -17.69 -3.03
C LYS A 39 16.78 -16.34 -3.67
N VAL A 40 16.07 -15.28 -3.24
CA VAL A 40 16.32 -13.91 -3.73
C VAL A 40 17.72 -13.44 -3.36
N LYS A 41 18.18 -13.69 -2.13
CA LYS A 41 19.54 -13.33 -1.69
C LYS A 41 20.65 -14.05 -2.44
N SER A 42 20.42 -15.28 -2.89
CA SER A 42 21.40 -16.04 -3.68
C SER A 42 21.45 -15.67 -5.17
N ALA A 43 20.55 -14.80 -5.65
CA ALA A 43 20.46 -14.36 -7.04
C ALA A 43 21.05 -12.96 -7.30
N GLU A 44 21.62 -12.30 -6.28
CA GLU A 44 22.36 -11.05 -6.46
C GLU A 44 23.77 -11.37 -7.03
N ILE A 45 23.92 -11.14 -8.33
CA ILE A 45 25.20 -11.22 -9.04
C ILE A 45 26.14 -10.15 -8.44
N PRO A 46 27.36 -10.48 -7.99
CA PRO A 46 28.33 -9.50 -7.54
C PRO A 46 28.88 -8.75 -8.76
N MET A 47 28.57 -7.47 -8.90
CA MET A 47 29.19 -6.64 -9.94
C MET A 47 30.56 -6.18 -9.45
N GLU A 48 31.60 -6.74 -10.07
CA GLU A 48 33.00 -6.47 -9.76
C GLU A 48 33.42 -5.03 -10.12
N ILE A 49 34.05 -4.42 -9.12
CA ILE A 49 35.15 -3.45 -9.13
C ILE A 49 35.74 -3.14 -10.52
N PHE A 50 35.66 -1.86 -10.95
CA PHE A 50 36.61 -1.29 -11.92
C PHE A 50 37.17 0.03 -11.38
N VAL A 51 38.47 0.02 -11.09
CA VAL A 51 39.29 1.17 -10.68
C VAL A 51 40.13 1.62 -11.87
N GLY A 52 40.17 2.93 -12.12
CA GLY A 52 41.12 3.62 -13.01
C GLY A 52 40.42 4.70 -13.84
N GLY A 53 40.86 5.95 -13.95
CA GLY A 53 42.02 6.69 -13.45
C GLY A 53 42.06 8.05 -14.19
N THR A 54 42.44 9.12 -13.47
CA THR A 54 42.93 10.47 -13.91
C THR A 54 42.00 11.51 -14.59
N PRO A 55 42.03 12.81 -14.16
CA PRO A 55 41.48 14.01 -14.85
C PRO A 55 42.56 14.66 -15.78
N PRO A 56 42.33 15.64 -16.71
CA PRO A 56 41.68 16.97 -16.50
C PRO A 56 41.03 17.60 -17.79
N PRO A 57 41.00 18.94 -18.06
CA PRO A 57 39.79 19.80 -18.00
C PRO A 57 39.39 20.50 -19.34
N SER A 58 38.15 21.01 -19.47
CA SER A 58 37.80 22.35 -20.04
C SER A 58 36.33 22.49 -20.53
N ALA A 59 35.61 23.39 -19.86
CA ALA A 59 34.53 24.31 -20.33
C ALA A 59 33.18 23.76 -20.88
N PRO A 60 32.10 24.59 -20.93
CA PRO A 60 31.37 25.28 -19.86
C PRO A 60 29.96 24.68 -19.64
N GLN A 61 29.53 24.49 -18.39
CA GLN A 61 28.22 23.91 -18.03
C GLN A 61 27.09 24.95 -18.02
N VAL A 62 26.05 24.65 -18.79
CA VAL A 62 24.68 25.19 -18.69
C VAL A 62 23.84 24.24 -17.79
N PRO A 63 22.66 24.64 -17.32
CA PRO A 63 22.28 24.84 -15.92
C PRO A 63 22.06 23.56 -15.07
N GLN A 64 22.32 23.72 -13.78
CA GLN A 64 22.08 22.83 -12.62
C GLN A 64 20.98 21.77 -12.82
N SER A 65 21.41 20.52 -12.99
CA SER A 65 20.60 19.35 -12.69
C SER A 65 20.68 19.08 -11.19
N THR A 66 19.54 19.16 -10.52
CA THR A 66 19.33 18.75 -9.12
C THR A 66 20.04 17.42 -8.82
N PRO A 67 20.73 17.30 -7.67
CA PRO A 67 21.32 16.02 -7.26
C PRO A 67 20.21 14.95 -7.12
N PRO A 68 20.43 13.71 -7.59
CA PRO A 68 19.51 12.62 -7.31
C PRO A 68 19.42 12.43 -5.78
N PRO A 69 18.22 12.22 -5.23
CA PRO A 69 18.03 12.10 -3.79
C PRO A 69 18.86 10.91 -3.29
N THR A 70 19.72 11.21 -2.33
CA THR A 70 20.41 10.24 -1.47
C THR A 70 19.42 9.14 -1.05
N PRO A 71 19.72 7.85 -1.27
CA PRO A 71 18.92 6.78 -0.69
C PRO A 71 19.15 6.79 0.83
N GLU A 72 18.29 7.51 1.53
CA GLU A 72 18.19 7.50 2.98
C GLU A 72 17.84 6.06 3.43
N PRO A 73 18.45 5.54 4.51
CA PRO A 73 18.48 4.11 4.83
C PRO A 73 17.08 3.50 4.86
N GLU A 74 16.96 2.37 4.16
CA GLU A 74 15.77 1.55 3.99
C GLU A 74 15.06 1.29 5.33
N LYS A 75 14.17 2.20 5.73
CA LYS A 75 13.05 1.84 6.61
C LYS A 75 12.30 0.77 5.83
N THR A 76 12.14 -0.42 6.42
CA THR A 76 11.38 -1.54 5.86
C THR A 76 9.91 -1.14 5.66
N SER A 77 9.65 -0.31 4.66
CA SER A 77 8.33 0.19 4.31
C SER A 77 7.72 -0.77 3.31
N HIS A 78 6.61 -1.38 3.69
CA HIS A 78 5.87 -2.26 2.80
C HIS A 78 4.86 -1.43 2.03
N VAL A 79 4.86 -1.58 0.71
CA VAL A 79 3.87 -0.98 -0.17
C VAL A 79 2.75 -1.98 -0.40
N PHE A 80 1.52 -1.50 -0.28
CA PHE A 80 0.33 -2.29 -0.56
C PHE A 80 -0.76 -1.41 -1.18
N PHE A 81 -1.75 -2.04 -1.78
CA PHE A 81 -2.82 -1.39 -2.52
C PHE A 81 -4.17 -1.71 -1.89
N LEU A 82 -5.03 -0.71 -1.86
CA LEU A 82 -6.37 -0.80 -1.32
C LEU A 82 -7.39 -0.25 -2.31
N SER A 83 -8.63 -0.71 -2.17
CA SER A 83 -9.78 -0.34 -2.99
C SER A 83 -10.51 0.88 -2.40
N THR A 84 -11.81 0.98 -2.66
CA THR A 84 -12.72 1.96 -2.06
C THR A 84 -12.66 1.96 -0.52
N PRO A 85 -12.57 3.14 0.12
CA PRO A 85 -12.73 3.24 1.56
C PRO A 85 -14.17 2.92 1.97
N ASN A 86 -14.35 2.56 3.24
CA ASN A 86 -15.65 2.47 3.88
C ASN A 86 -16.27 3.88 4.00
N SER A 87 -17.59 3.96 4.17
CA SER A 87 -18.31 5.23 4.34
C SER A 87 -17.91 6.03 5.59
N ASP A 88 -17.25 5.39 6.56
CA ASP A 88 -16.69 6.03 7.76
C ASP A 88 -15.27 6.62 7.52
N GLY A 89 -14.76 6.57 6.28
CA GLY A 89 -13.42 7.03 5.93
C GLY A 89 -12.29 6.08 6.35
N SER A 90 -12.60 4.83 6.72
CA SER A 90 -11.60 3.80 7.02
C SER A 90 -11.37 2.85 5.84
N PHE A 91 -10.23 2.17 5.79
CA PHE A 91 -10.00 1.09 4.84
C PHE A 91 -9.89 -0.26 5.56
N ASN A 92 -10.38 -1.33 4.95
CA ASN A 92 -10.26 -2.67 5.53
C ASN A 92 -8.86 -3.22 5.26
N ASN A 93 -8.11 -3.58 6.29
CA ASN A 93 -6.77 -4.13 6.12
C ASN A 93 -6.81 -5.51 5.42
N SER A 94 -7.88 -6.28 5.62
CA SER A 94 -8.13 -7.55 4.94
C SER A 94 -8.27 -7.45 3.42
N SER A 95 -8.58 -6.27 2.86
CA SER A 95 -8.60 -6.05 1.40
C SER A 95 -7.25 -5.56 0.85
N ALA A 96 -6.23 -5.39 1.69
CA ALA A 96 -4.90 -4.99 1.27
C ALA A 96 -4.27 -6.04 0.36
N ASN A 97 -3.70 -5.58 -0.76
CA ASN A 97 -2.97 -6.45 -1.67
C ASN A 97 -1.57 -5.91 -1.95
N PHE A 98 -0.55 -6.77 -1.89
CA PHE A 98 0.82 -6.38 -2.23
C PHE A 98 1.00 -6.16 -3.73
N SER A 99 0.19 -6.83 -4.56
CA SER A 99 0.15 -6.59 -5.99
C SER A 99 -0.99 -5.66 -6.36
N TYR A 100 -0.70 -4.77 -7.29
CA TYR A 100 -1.72 -3.93 -7.90
C TYR A 100 -2.70 -4.79 -8.70
N LYS A 101 -4.00 -4.55 -8.51
CA LYS A 101 -5.06 -5.17 -9.28
C LYS A 101 -5.78 -4.13 -10.10
N GLU A 102 -5.63 -4.25 -11.42
CA GLU A 102 -6.37 -3.41 -12.36
C GLU A 102 -7.88 -3.59 -12.14
N GLY A 103 -8.63 -2.48 -12.11
CA GLY A 103 -10.07 -2.54 -11.86
C GLY A 103 -10.48 -2.70 -10.39
N ALA A 104 -9.54 -2.88 -9.45
CA ALA A 104 -9.85 -3.03 -8.02
C ALA A 104 -8.99 -2.16 -7.08
N SER A 105 -7.75 -1.86 -7.44
CA SER A 105 -6.85 -1.02 -6.65
C SER A 105 -7.05 0.46 -7.00
N ILE A 106 -7.27 1.30 -5.98
CA ILE A 106 -7.41 2.77 -6.14
C ILE A 106 -6.28 3.48 -5.40
N TYR A 107 -5.97 3.03 -4.20
CA TYR A 107 -5.02 3.66 -3.30
C TYR A 107 -3.73 2.86 -3.17
N LYS A 108 -2.62 3.59 -3.09
CA LYS A 108 -1.29 3.07 -2.76
C LYS A 108 -0.93 3.51 -1.35
N PHE A 109 -0.70 2.54 -0.49
CA PHE A 109 -0.27 2.72 0.88
C PHE A 109 1.21 2.38 1.02
N GLN A 110 1.88 3.11 1.90
CA GLN A 110 3.25 2.83 2.31
C GLN A 110 3.27 2.77 3.84
N ASN A 111 3.44 1.56 4.39
CA ASN A 111 3.47 1.34 5.83
C ASN A 111 4.82 1.75 6.43
N PHE A 112 4.78 2.30 7.64
CA PHE A 112 5.94 2.54 8.49
C PHE A 112 5.88 1.62 9.71
N LYS A 113 6.98 1.53 10.49
CA LYS A 113 7.08 0.58 11.63
C LYS A 113 6.04 0.78 12.75
N ASP A 114 5.31 1.88 12.75
CA ASP A 114 4.48 2.33 13.88
C ASP A 114 2.97 2.14 13.66
N ASN A 115 2.56 1.16 12.84
CA ASN A 115 1.15 0.99 12.43
C ASN A 115 0.56 2.23 11.74
N LYS A 116 1.42 3.11 11.24
CA LYS A 116 1.05 4.30 10.48
C LYS A 116 1.47 4.09 9.04
N ALA A 117 0.60 4.46 8.12
CA ALA A 117 0.86 4.42 6.71
C ALA A 117 0.51 5.75 6.08
N THR A 118 1.32 6.18 5.12
CA THR A 118 0.92 7.25 4.20
C THR A 118 0.20 6.63 3.02
N PHE A 119 -0.85 7.30 2.54
CA PHE A 119 -1.60 6.84 1.38
C PHE A 119 -1.77 7.95 0.34
N ARG A 120 -1.89 7.52 -0.92
CA ARG A 120 -2.16 8.38 -2.08
C ARG A 120 -3.01 7.63 -3.08
N ILE A 121 -3.69 8.36 -3.97
CA ILE A 121 -4.34 7.75 -5.13
C ILE A 121 -3.24 7.29 -6.08
N ASP A 122 -3.37 6.08 -6.62
CA ASP A 122 -2.44 5.56 -7.63
C ASP A 122 -2.68 6.28 -8.97
N GLU A 123 -1.59 6.70 -9.61
CA GLU A 123 -1.62 7.55 -10.81
C GLU A 123 -1.99 6.76 -12.09
N ARG A 124 -2.11 5.43 -12.00
CA ARG A 124 -2.52 4.59 -13.12
C ARG A 124 -3.94 4.91 -13.56
N GLU A 125 -4.15 4.90 -14.87
CA GLU A 125 -5.43 5.26 -15.49
C GLU A 125 -6.61 4.44 -14.93
N ALA A 126 -6.43 3.13 -14.72
CA ALA A 126 -7.49 2.30 -14.16
C ALA A 126 -7.86 2.68 -12.72
N SER A 127 -6.89 3.04 -11.87
CA SER A 127 -7.14 3.53 -10.50
C SER A 127 -7.83 4.87 -10.50
N VAL A 128 -7.36 5.81 -11.32
CA VAL A 128 -7.97 7.13 -11.45
C VAL A 128 -9.40 7.01 -11.97
N LYS A 129 -9.64 6.17 -12.99
CA LYS A 129 -10.97 5.93 -13.55
C LYS A 129 -11.94 5.36 -12.50
N LEU A 130 -11.46 4.44 -11.65
CA LEU A 130 -12.26 3.94 -10.53
C LEU A 130 -12.50 5.02 -9.48
N ALA A 131 -11.49 5.82 -9.11
CA ALA A 131 -11.67 6.91 -8.16
C ALA A 131 -12.73 7.91 -8.64
N LEU A 132 -12.73 8.24 -9.93
CA LEU A 132 -13.65 9.18 -10.56
C LEU A 132 -15.05 8.60 -10.86
N SER A 133 -15.24 7.28 -10.82
CA SER A 133 -16.56 6.69 -11.12
C SER A 133 -17.59 6.96 -10.02
N TYR A 134 -17.13 7.03 -8.77
CA TYR A 134 -17.93 7.36 -7.59
C TYR A 134 -17.11 8.23 -6.64
N PRO A 135 -16.86 9.51 -6.96
CA PRO A 135 -15.98 10.39 -6.19
C PRO A 135 -16.51 10.61 -4.76
N ASP A 136 -17.82 10.66 -4.60
CA ASP A 136 -18.55 10.73 -3.33
C ASP A 136 -18.20 9.60 -2.35
N LYS A 137 -17.87 8.41 -2.89
CA LYS A 137 -17.53 7.22 -2.10
C LYS A 137 -16.05 6.92 -2.10
N ASN A 138 -15.39 7.15 -3.22
CA ASN A 138 -14.01 6.74 -3.44
C ASN A 138 -13.02 7.80 -3.00
N ILE A 139 -13.40 9.09 -3.00
CA ILE A 139 -12.49 10.23 -2.77
C ILE A 139 -12.91 11.01 -1.51
N ASP A 140 -14.13 11.55 -1.49
CA ASP A 140 -14.60 12.49 -0.45
C ASP A 140 -14.41 12.02 1.01
N PRO A 141 -14.55 10.71 1.35
CA PRO A 141 -14.37 10.26 2.72
C PRO A 141 -12.94 10.40 3.24
N VAL A 142 -11.93 10.39 2.36
CA VAL A 142 -10.51 10.22 2.72
C VAL A 142 -9.58 11.24 2.07
N CYS A 143 -10.07 12.02 1.11
CA CYS A 143 -9.33 13.03 0.37
C CYS A 143 -10.05 14.38 0.45
N ASP A 144 -9.25 15.46 0.39
CA ASP A 144 -9.74 16.82 0.20
C ASP A 144 -9.26 17.34 -1.15
N ALA A 145 -10.19 17.78 -2.00
CA ALA A 145 -9.87 18.35 -3.30
C ALA A 145 -9.49 19.82 -3.18
N LEU A 146 -8.36 20.21 -3.80
CA LEU A 146 -7.88 21.59 -3.84
C LEU A 146 -8.61 22.44 -4.89
N ASN A 147 -9.22 21.80 -5.88
CA ASN A 147 -10.01 22.42 -6.93
C ASN A 147 -11.40 21.80 -7.01
N ALA A 148 -12.32 22.52 -7.66
CA ALA A 148 -13.65 22.02 -7.95
C ALA A 148 -13.58 20.70 -8.74
N PHE A 149 -14.49 19.78 -8.43
CA PHE A 149 -14.62 18.53 -9.17
C PHE A 149 -14.90 18.82 -10.65
N ASP A 150 -14.03 18.31 -11.52
CA ASP A 150 -14.19 18.40 -12.98
C ASP A 150 -14.67 17.04 -13.51
N PRO A 151 -15.91 16.93 -14.02
CA PRO A 151 -16.42 15.69 -14.62
C PRO A 151 -15.63 15.21 -15.84
N ARG A 152 -14.79 16.08 -16.44
CA ARG A 152 -13.91 15.77 -17.56
C ARG A 152 -12.49 15.43 -17.13
N ALA A 153 -12.19 15.47 -15.83
CA ALA A 153 -10.88 15.09 -15.31
C ALA A 153 -10.53 13.67 -15.74
N ARG A 154 -9.30 13.48 -16.23
CA ARG A 154 -8.75 12.18 -16.59
C ARG A 154 -7.61 11.76 -15.67
N LYS A 155 -7.12 12.69 -14.86
CA LYS A 155 -6.00 12.50 -13.95
C LYS A 155 -6.35 13.07 -12.57
N ILE A 156 -5.85 12.41 -11.54
CA ILE A 156 -5.85 12.91 -10.17
C ILE A 156 -4.41 12.91 -9.71
N PHE A 157 -3.92 14.08 -9.28
CA PHE A 157 -2.61 14.20 -8.66
C PHE A 157 -2.77 14.37 -7.16
N THR A 158 -2.06 13.55 -6.40
CA THR A 158 -1.96 13.72 -4.95
C THR A 158 -0.89 14.75 -4.66
N VAL A 159 -1.28 15.92 -4.17
CA VAL A 159 -0.37 17.02 -3.80
C VAL A 159 0.27 16.75 -2.44
N GLU A 160 -0.54 16.30 -1.48
CA GLU A 160 -0.08 15.89 -0.16
C GLU A 160 -0.63 14.50 0.17
N PRO A 161 0.23 13.51 0.51
CA PRO A 161 -0.24 12.19 0.90
C PRO A 161 -1.01 12.26 2.22
N GLY A 162 -2.05 11.45 2.33
CA GLY A 162 -2.80 11.30 3.57
C GLY A 162 -2.08 10.39 4.55
N ILE A 163 -2.50 10.43 5.81
CA ILE A 163 -1.96 9.59 6.88
C ILE A 163 -3.09 8.73 7.44
N ALA A 164 -2.85 7.43 7.54
CA ALA A 164 -3.74 6.47 8.15
C ALA A 164 -3.02 5.67 9.24
N GLU A 165 -3.78 5.24 10.24
CA GLU A 165 -3.30 4.42 11.37
C GLU A 165 -4.11 3.13 11.45
N LEU A 166 -3.42 2.00 11.60
CA LEU A 166 -4.05 0.69 11.74
C LEU A 166 -4.60 0.55 13.16
N THR A 167 -5.92 0.57 13.29
CA THR A 167 -6.65 0.34 14.54
C THR A 167 -7.51 -0.91 14.40
N GLY A 168 -7.10 -2.01 15.04
CA GLY A 168 -7.75 -3.31 14.87
C GLY A 168 -7.48 -3.88 13.46
N ASP A 169 -8.54 -4.13 12.68
CA ASP A 169 -8.45 -4.61 11.29
C ASP A 169 -8.74 -3.51 10.24
N LYS A 170 -8.74 -2.24 10.66
CA LYS A 170 -9.06 -1.11 9.78
C LYS A 170 -7.97 -0.04 9.84
N TRP A 171 -7.60 0.46 8.67
CA TRP A 171 -6.81 1.67 8.51
C TRP A 171 -7.71 2.89 8.67
N ARG A 172 -7.64 3.57 9.81
CA ARG A 172 -8.38 4.80 10.07
C ARG A 172 -7.59 5.98 9.52
N VAL A 173 -8.21 6.81 8.68
CA VAL A 173 -7.58 8.04 8.19
C VAL A 173 -7.49 9.05 9.34
N ILE A 174 -6.26 9.48 9.64
CA ILE A 174 -5.94 10.52 10.62
C ILE A 174 -5.84 11.88 9.91
N THR A 175 -5.28 11.89 8.70
CA THR A 175 -5.14 13.08 7.86
C THR A 175 -5.55 12.73 6.44
N LYS A 176 -6.52 13.47 5.90
CA LYS A 176 -6.96 13.28 4.52
C LYS A 176 -5.87 13.66 3.53
N ALA A 177 -5.80 12.95 2.40
CA ALA A 177 -4.87 13.29 1.34
C ALA A 177 -5.39 14.51 0.55
N ARG A 178 -4.52 15.45 0.18
CA ARG A 178 -4.90 16.60 -0.64
C ARG A 178 -4.65 16.30 -2.10
N ILE A 179 -5.69 16.43 -2.92
CA ILE A 179 -5.63 16.07 -4.34
C ILE A 179 -6.02 17.24 -5.24
N ARG A 180 -5.60 17.17 -6.50
CA ARG A 180 -6.07 18.05 -7.57
C ARG A 180 -6.54 17.23 -8.76
N TYR A 181 -7.65 17.66 -9.38
CA TYR A 181 -8.15 17.10 -10.63
C TYR A 181 -7.50 17.79 -11.83
N GLU A 182 -7.13 17.00 -12.84
CA GLU A 182 -6.53 17.47 -14.09
C GLU A 182 -7.22 16.78 -15.29
N SER A 183 -7.56 17.59 -16.30
CA SER A 183 -8.28 17.17 -17.52
C SER A 183 -7.36 16.89 -18.71
#